data_AF-A0A0S8IZE4-F1
#
_entry.id   AF-A0A0S8IZE4-F1
#
_cell.length_a   1.000
_cell.length_b   1.000
_cell.length_c   1.000
_cell.angle_alpha   90.00
_cell.angle_beta   90.00
_cell.angle_gamma   90.00
#
_symmetry.space_group_name_H-M   'P 1'
#
loop_
_entity.id
_entity.type
_entity.pdbx_description
1 polymer ?
#
loop_
_entity_poly.entity_id
_entity_poly.type
_entity_poly.pdbx_seq_one_letter_code
_entity_poly.pdbx_strand_id
1 'polypeptide(L)'
;MLKVLAIVMGILVAATRLIGVIFPGAVKRLLKGMLEEKGVLLLLMVYGAVLGALFVWGFRLEYARQNTGWQAYILLVFGVLMVLMSLLSLATPKVLLGIMTKFAELEVTKLRLLCVVGVVVGVLLILLGWSIPHETGIILRTP
;
A
#
# COMPACT_ATOMS: atom_id res chain seq x y z
N MET A 1 12.91 11.84 -3.89
CA MET A 1 12.31 10.63 -4.51
C MET A 1 11.35 9.91 -3.57
N LEU A 2 11.66 9.72 -2.29
CA LEU A 2 10.76 9.00 -1.36
C LEU A 2 9.40 9.65 -1.12
N LYS A 3 9.37 10.97 -0.92
CA LYS A 3 8.12 11.73 -0.81
C LYS A 3 7.22 11.54 -2.02
N VAL A 4 7.82 11.64 -3.20
CA VAL A 4 7.12 11.48 -4.47
C VAL A 4 6.55 10.06 -4.56
N LEU A 5 7.30 9.05 -4.15
CA LEU A 5 6.81 7.66 -4.10
C LEU A 5 5.64 7.51 -3.12
N ALA A 6 5.74 8.05 -1.90
CA ALA A 6 4.68 7.98 -0.89
C ALA A 6 3.41 8.73 -1.34
N ILE A 7 3.56 9.90 -1.98
CA ILE A 7 2.46 10.70 -2.52
C ILE A 7 1.81 9.97 -3.71
N VAL A 8 2.60 9.47 -4.67
CA VAL A 8 2.08 8.74 -5.83
C VAL A 8 1.35 7.46 -5.40
N MET A 9 1.91 6.72 -4.45
CA MET A 9 1.28 5.53 -3.87
C MET A 9 0.01 5.89 -3.09
N GLY A 10 0.04 6.95 -2.29
CA GLY A 10 -1.12 7.44 -1.56
C GLY A 10 -2.26 7.86 -2.49
N ILE A 11 -1.94 8.54 -3.60
CA ILE A 11 -2.92 8.91 -4.65
C ILE A 11 -3.46 7.65 -5.34
N LEU A 12 -2.62 6.69 -5.71
CA LEU A 12 -3.05 5.42 -6.30
C LEU A 12 -3.98 4.64 -5.36
N VAL A 13 -3.63 4.53 -4.09
CA VAL A 13 -4.46 3.86 -3.07
C VAL A 13 -5.77 4.61 -2.87
N ALA A 14 -5.74 5.93 -2.71
CA ALA A 14 -6.93 6.73 -2.53
C ALA A 14 -7.87 6.62 -3.75
N ALA A 15 -7.35 6.78 -4.97
CA ALA A 15 -8.13 6.70 -6.21
C ALA A 15 -8.76 5.32 -6.42
N THR A 16 -7.97 4.23 -6.26
CA THR A 16 -8.48 2.85 -6.42
C THR A 16 -9.55 2.52 -5.38
N ARG A 17 -9.40 2.99 -4.13
CA ARG A 17 -10.39 2.76 -3.07
C ARG A 17 -11.62 3.65 -3.23
N LEU A 18 -11.48 4.88 -3.71
CA LEU A 18 -12.58 5.79 -3.99
C LEU A 18 -13.52 5.21 -5.07
N ILE A 19 -12.94 4.59 -6.12
CA ILE A 19 -13.70 3.84 -7.12
C ILE A 19 -14.52 2.73 -6.45
N GLY A 20 -13.96 2.05 -5.45
CA GLY A 20 -14.65 1.02 -4.69
C GLY A 20 -15.76 1.53 -3.75
N VAL A 21 -15.66 2.77 -3.27
CA VAL A 21 -16.75 3.42 -2.51
C VAL A 21 -17.94 3.72 -3.43
N ILE A 22 -17.66 4.27 -4.61
CA ILE A 22 -18.68 4.70 -5.58
C ILE A 22 -19.33 3.47 -6.25
N PHE A 23 -18.53 2.48 -6.64
CA PHE A 23 -18.96 1.29 -7.39
C PHE A 23 -18.66 -0.04 -6.66
N PRO A 24 -19.26 -0.27 -5.47
CA PRO A 24 -18.96 -1.48 -4.69
C PRO A 24 -19.39 -2.77 -5.40
N GLY A 25 -20.43 -2.72 -6.24
CA GLY A 25 -20.86 -3.86 -7.05
C GLY A 25 -19.90 -4.24 -8.18
N ALA A 26 -19.13 -3.28 -8.70
CA ALA A 26 -18.07 -3.55 -9.67
C ALA A 26 -16.87 -4.20 -8.97
N VAL A 27 -16.50 -3.71 -7.79
CA VAL A 27 -15.45 -4.30 -6.95
C VAL A 27 -15.79 -5.73 -6.55
N LYS A 28 -17.05 -6.00 -6.18
CA LYS A 28 -17.51 -7.36 -5.85
C LYS A 28 -17.38 -8.32 -7.02
N ARG A 29 -17.75 -7.87 -8.23
CA ARG A 29 -17.57 -8.65 -9.48
C ARG A 29 -16.10 -8.88 -9.81
N LEU A 30 -15.27 -7.85 -9.63
CA LEU A 30 -13.84 -7.93 -9.90
C LEU A 30 -13.14 -8.87 -8.92
N LEU A 31 -13.48 -8.82 -7.62
CA LEU A 31 -13.04 -9.78 -6.60
C LEU A 31 -13.43 -11.21 -6.94
N LYS A 32 -14.65 -11.43 -7.44
CA LYS A 32 -15.11 -12.75 -7.85
C LYS A 32 -14.35 -13.28 -9.08
N GLY A 33 -14.11 -12.43 -10.08
CA GLY A 33 -13.28 -12.80 -11.24
C GLY A 33 -11.82 -13.09 -10.85
N MET A 34 -11.25 -12.32 -9.91
CA MET A 34 -9.91 -12.58 -9.37
C MET A 34 -9.80 -13.90 -8.59
N LEU A 35 -10.89 -14.34 -7.95
CA LEU A 35 -10.95 -15.63 -7.26
C LEU A 35 -11.00 -16.81 -8.25
N GLU A 36 -11.57 -16.60 -9.43
CA GLU A 36 -11.66 -17.59 -10.50
C GLU A 36 -10.31 -17.73 -11.23
N GLU A 37 -9.58 -16.63 -11.44
CA GLU A 37 -8.26 -16.63 -12.07
C GLU A 37 -7.10 -16.66 -11.05
N LYS A 38 -6.66 -17.87 -10.67
CA LYS A 38 -5.53 -18.11 -9.74
C LYS A 38 -4.24 -17.35 -10.09
N GLY A 39 -4.01 -17.03 -11.36
CA GLY A 39 -2.85 -16.25 -11.81
C GLY A 39 -2.85 -14.79 -11.34
N VAL A 40 -4.03 -14.17 -11.26
CA VAL A 40 -4.18 -12.78 -10.82
C VAL A 40 -3.91 -12.66 -9.32
N LEU A 41 -4.29 -13.67 -8.54
CA LEU A 41 -3.98 -13.75 -7.11
C LEU A 41 -2.46 -13.75 -6.85
N LEU A 42 -1.73 -14.54 -7.63
CA LEU A 42 -0.27 -14.65 -7.52
C LEU A 42 0.42 -13.32 -7.86
N LEU A 43 -0.04 -12.67 -8.95
CA LEU A 43 0.40 -11.33 -9.35
C LEU A 43 0.17 -10.30 -8.24
N LEU A 44 -0.99 -10.34 -7.57
CA LEU A 44 -1.32 -9.43 -6.48
C LEU A 44 -0.39 -9.60 -5.28
N MET A 45 -0.05 -10.85 -4.93
CA MET A 45 0.87 -11.16 -3.83
C MET A 45 2.29 -10.66 -4.13
N VAL A 46 2.79 -10.92 -5.34
CA VAL A 46 4.10 -10.45 -5.81
C VAL A 46 4.15 -8.93 -5.85
N TYR A 47 3.09 -8.28 -6.35
CA TYR A 47 2.97 -6.83 -6.34
C TYR A 47 3.06 -6.24 -4.92
N GLY A 48 2.35 -6.83 -3.95
CA GLY A 48 2.43 -6.40 -2.55
C GLY A 48 3.84 -6.55 -1.94
N ALA A 49 4.56 -7.62 -2.29
CA ALA A 49 5.93 -7.85 -1.81
C ALA A 49 6.91 -6.83 -2.41
N VAL A 50 6.80 -6.54 -3.71
CA VAL A 50 7.61 -5.53 -4.40
C VAL A 50 7.37 -4.14 -3.80
N LEU A 51 6.10 -3.78 -3.58
CA LEU A 51 5.75 -2.53 -2.91
C LEU A 51 6.35 -2.45 -1.50
N GLY A 52 6.19 -3.49 -0.69
CA GLY A 52 6.78 -3.54 0.65
C GLY A 52 8.30 -3.39 0.63
N ALA A 53 8.99 -4.03 -0.32
CA ALA A 53 10.43 -3.91 -0.50
C ALA A 53 10.86 -2.49 -0.89
N LEU A 54 10.09 -1.80 -1.74
CA LEU A 54 10.33 -0.40 -2.07
C LEU A 54 10.19 0.53 -0.86
N PHE A 55 9.24 0.25 0.04
CA PHE A 55 9.11 0.98 1.31
C PHE A 55 10.31 0.76 2.24
N VAL A 56 10.80 -0.48 2.36
CA VAL A 56 12.00 -0.81 3.15
C VAL A 56 13.26 -0.18 2.55
N TRP A 57 13.41 -0.25 1.22
CA TRP A 57 14.49 0.43 0.51
C TRP A 57 14.42 1.96 0.72
N GLY A 58 13.20 2.47 0.75
CA GLY A 58 12.94 3.87 1.03
C GLY A 58 13.40 4.32 2.41
N PHE A 59 13.09 3.53 3.43
CA PHE A 59 13.64 3.74 4.76
C PHE A 59 15.17 3.75 4.77
N ARG A 60 15.81 2.79 4.10
CA ARG A 60 17.29 2.72 4.04
C ARG A 60 17.89 4.00 3.47
N LEU A 61 17.26 4.58 2.45
CA LEU A 61 17.68 5.85 1.84
C LEU A 61 17.50 7.04 2.80
N GLU A 62 16.40 7.08 3.56
CA GLU A 62 16.14 8.17 4.51
C GLU A 62 17.06 8.08 5.73
N TYR A 63 17.30 6.86 6.23
CA TYR A 63 18.25 6.58 7.31
C TYR A 63 19.68 6.95 6.92
N ALA A 64 20.11 6.64 5.68
CA ALA A 64 21.42 7.01 5.16
C ALA A 64 21.63 8.53 5.04
N ARG A 65 20.54 9.31 4.92
CA ARG A 65 20.56 10.78 4.86
C ARG A 65 20.50 11.44 6.25
N GLN A 66 20.57 10.65 7.33
CA GLN A 66 20.42 11.12 8.72
C GLN A 66 19.10 11.85 9.02
N ASN A 67 18.10 11.69 8.14
CA ASN A 67 16.77 12.28 8.30
C ASN A 67 15.89 11.31 9.12
N THR A 68 16.34 10.96 10.32
CA THR A 68 15.70 9.92 11.16
C THR A 68 14.54 10.49 11.95
N GLY A 69 13.53 11.00 11.25
CA GLY A 69 12.23 11.33 11.85
C GLY A 69 11.37 10.09 12.09
N TRP A 70 10.34 10.22 12.93
CA TRP A 70 9.32 9.18 13.17
C TRP A 70 8.69 8.62 11.90
N GLN A 71 8.66 9.42 10.83
CA GLN A 71 8.18 9.06 9.49
C GLN A 71 8.97 7.90 8.86
N ALA A 72 10.29 7.86 9.06
CA ALA A 72 11.15 6.79 8.55
C ALA A 72 10.80 5.44 9.21
N TYR A 73 10.57 5.44 10.53
CA TYR A 73 10.13 4.24 11.26
C TYR A 73 8.78 3.73 10.77
N ILE A 74 7.83 4.63 10.49
CA ILE A 74 6.52 4.24 9.94
C ILE A 74 6.68 3.57 8.57
N LEU A 75 7.54 4.10 7.69
CA LEU A 75 7.82 3.51 6.38
C LEU A 75 8.46 2.11 6.50
N LEU A 76 9.39 1.93 7.45
CA LEU A 76 10.01 0.63 7.71
C LEU A 76 8.98 -0.38 8.22
N VAL A 77 8.21 -0.04 9.25
CA VAL A 77 7.21 -0.94 9.86
C VAL A 77 6.15 -1.33 8.83
N PHE A 78 5.64 -0.36 8.08
CA PHE A 78 4.63 -0.62 7.05
C PHE A 78 5.20 -1.45 5.89
N GLY A 79 6.42 -1.15 5.44
CA GLY A 79 7.11 -1.92 4.41
C GLY A 79 7.34 -3.37 4.83
N VAL A 80 7.88 -3.60 6.03
CA VAL A 80 8.11 -4.94 6.59
C VAL A 80 6.80 -5.70 6.75
N LEU A 81 5.75 -5.08 7.28
CA LEU A 81 4.43 -5.71 7.40
C LEU A 81 3.87 -6.11 6.03
N MET A 82 4.00 -5.26 5.02
CA MET A 82 3.55 -5.60 3.65
C MET A 82 4.33 -6.77 3.06
N VAL A 83 5.66 -6.79 3.21
CA VAL A 83 6.49 -7.91 2.75
C VAL A 83 6.09 -9.20 3.45
N LEU A 84 5.95 -9.17 4.78
CA LEU A 84 5.57 -10.34 5.58
C LEU A 84 4.16 -10.83 5.20
N MET A 85 3.18 -9.94 5.07
CA MET A 85 1.82 -10.33 4.67
C MET A 85 1.77 -10.89 3.26
N SER A 86 2.52 -10.33 2.31
CA SER A 86 2.63 -10.87 0.95
C SER A 86 3.32 -12.24 0.91
N LEU A 87 4.43 -12.41 1.64
CA LEU A 87 5.14 -13.70 1.72
C LEU A 87 4.30 -14.77 2.43
N LEU A 88 3.61 -14.41 3.52
CA LEU A 88 2.68 -15.29 4.22
C LEU A 88 1.52 -15.70 3.30
N SER A 89 1.02 -14.76 2.49
CA SER A 89 -0.01 -15.01 1.49
C SER A 89 0.47 -15.96 0.38
N LEU A 90 1.72 -15.81 -0.06
CA LEU A 90 2.39 -16.73 -1.00
C LEU A 90 2.56 -18.14 -0.41
N ALA A 91 2.91 -18.24 0.88
CA ALA A 91 3.05 -19.51 1.57
C ALA A 91 1.69 -20.19 1.85
N THR A 92 0.63 -19.40 2.05
CA THR A 92 -0.71 -19.89 2.41
C THR A 92 -1.82 -19.31 1.52
N PRO A 93 -1.82 -19.61 0.21
CA PRO A 93 -2.77 -19.01 -0.73
C PRO A 93 -4.23 -19.36 -0.40
N LYS A 94 -4.47 -20.51 0.25
CA LYS A 94 -5.81 -20.92 0.72
C LYS A 94 -6.38 -19.99 1.78
N VAL A 95 -5.54 -19.45 2.66
CA VAL A 95 -5.98 -18.49 3.70
C VAL A 95 -6.38 -17.18 3.04
N LEU A 96 -5.59 -16.68 2.08
CA LEU A 96 -5.93 -15.47 1.34
C LEU A 96 -7.22 -15.65 0.51
N LEU A 97 -7.36 -16.77 -0.20
CA LEU A 97 -8.58 -17.12 -0.91
C LEU A 97 -9.80 -17.14 0.03
N GLY A 98 -9.68 -17.73 1.22
CA GLY A 98 -10.74 -17.77 2.23
C GLY A 98 -11.10 -16.39 2.80
N ILE A 99 -10.11 -15.51 2.94
CA ILE A 99 -10.34 -14.11 3.33
C ILE A 99 -11.07 -13.38 2.20
N MET A 100 -10.59 -13.52 0.96
CA MET A 100 -11.19 -12.88 -0.22
C MET A 100 -12.61 -13.36 -0.52
N THR A 101 -12.94 -14.64 -0.27
CA THR A 101 -14.33 -15.13 -0.39
C THR A 101 -15.22 -14.51 0.69
N LYS A 102 -14.78 -14.43 1.95
CA LYS A 102 -15.52 -13.69 2.99
C LYS A 102 -15.70 -12.21 2.63
N PHE A 103 -14.72 -11.59 1.99
CA PHE A 103 -14.83 -10.23 1.44
C PHE A 103 -15.81 -10.14 0.27
N ALA A 104 -15.86 -11.16 -0.58
CA ALA A 104 -16.84 -11.24 -1.66
C ALA A 104 -18.25 -11.55 -1.15
N GLU A 105 -18.42 -12.09 0.06
CA GLU A 105 -19.73 -12.35 0.68
C GLU A 105 -20.21 -11.20 1.56
N LEU A 106 -19.33 -10.27 1.93
CA LEU A 106 -19.66 -9.10 2.73
C LEU A 106 -20.78 -8.24 2.10
N GLU A 107 -21.65 -7.73 2.96
CA GLU A 107 -22.69 -6.77 2.59
C GLU A 107 -22.07 -5.50 2.01
N VAL A 108 -22.76 -4.91 1.04
CA VAL A 108 -22.31 -3.72 0.30
C VAL A 108 -21.94 -2.57 1.24
N THR A 109 -22.68 -2.39 2.34
CA THR A 109 -22.44 -1.37 3.35
C THR A 109 -21.10 -1.56 4.07
N LYS A 110 -20.75 -2.80 4.43
CA LYS A 110 -19.48 -3.13 5.09
C LYS A 110 -18.30 -3.03 4.13
N LEU A 111 -18.50 -3.43 2.86
CA LEU A 111 -17.49 -3.27 1.81
C LEU A 111 -17.19 -1.78 1.56
N ARG A 112 -18.22 -0.93 1.50
CA ARG A 112 -18.07 0.53 1.41
C ARG A 112 -17.29 1.10 2.59
N LEU A 113 -17.64 0.70 3.82
CA LEU A 113 -16.92 1.13 5.02
C LEU A 113 -15.43 0.78 4.91
N LEU A 114 -15.12 -0.43 4.47
CA LEU A 114 -13.74 -0.89 4.32
C LEU A 114 -12.98 -0.12 3.22
N CYS A 115 -13.66 0.22 2.12
CA CYS A 115 -13.13 1.10 1.08
C CYS A 115 -12.88 2.52 1.62
N VAL A 116 -13.79 3.07 2.43
CA VAL A 116 -13.61 4.39 3.07
C VAL A 116 -12.41 4.39 4.01
N VAL A 117 -12.25 3.36 4.85
CA VAL A 117 -11.06 3.19 5.68
C VAL A 117 -9.79 3.16 4.81
N GLY A 118 -9.83 2.45 3.68
CA GLY A 118 -8.73 2.44 2.71
C GLY A 118 -8.42 3.81 2.11
N VAL A 119 -9.43 4.64 1.82
CA VAL A 119 -9.24 6.03 1.37
C VAL A 119 -8.59 6.87 2.47
N VAL A 120 -9.05 6.75 3.72
CA VAL A 120 -8.46 7.46 4.87
C VAL A 120 -6.98 7.10 5.03
N VAL A 121 -6.63 5.82 4.93
CA VAL A 121 -5.24 5.36 4.96
C VAL A 121 -4.44 5.94 3.79
N GLY A 122 -5.01 5.95 2.58
CA GLY A 122 -4.38 6.57 1.41
C GLY A 122 -4.08 8.06 1.61
N VAL A 123 -5.02 8.82 2.17
CA VAL A 123 -4.85 10.24 2.50
C VAL A 123 -3.78 10.44 3.57
N LEU A 124 -3.75 9.59 4.61
CA LEU A 124 -2.72 9.64 5.64
C LEU A 124 -1.31 9.42 5.06
N LEU A 125 -1.17 8.51 4.08
CA LEU A 125 0.10 8.30 3.37
C LEU A 125 0.51 9.52 2.53
N ILE A 126 -0.44 10.22 1.90
CA ILE A 126 -0.17 11.49 1.19
C ILE A 126 0.32 12.56 2.17
N LEU A 127 -0.36 12.71 3.31
CA LEU A 127 0.02 13.67 4.36
C LEU A 127 1.39 13.34 4.96
N LEU A 128 1.70 12.06 5.16
CA LEU A 128 3.03 11.57 5.53
C LEU A 128 4.08 11.95 4.47
N GLY A 129 3.78 11.77 3.19
CA GLY A 129 4.67 12.18 2.10
C GLY A 129 4.90 13.69 2.02
N TRP A 130 3.88 14.49 2.33
CA TRP A 130 3.93 15.96 2.34
C TRP A 130 4.72 16.51 3.54
N SER A 131 4.60 15.86 4.70
CA SER A 131 5.22 16.31 5.96
C SER A 131 6.70 15.99 6.09
N ILE A 132 7.30 15.24 5.16
CA ILE A 132 8.75 15.08 5.10
C ILE A 132 9.33 16.44 4.67
N PRO A 133 10.26 17.08 5.41
CA PRO A 133 10.79 18.41 5.11
C PRO A 133 11.57 18.44 3.79
N HIS A 134 11.38 19.50 3.00
CA HIS A 134 12.13 19.73 1.76
C HIS A 134 13.49 20.31 2.12
N GLU A 135 14.45 19.47 2.52
CA GLU A 135 15.83 19.92 2.48
C GLU A 135 16.29 19.95 1.03
N THR A 136 16.02 21.10 0.40
CA THR A 136 16.78 21.65 -0.71
C THR A 136 18.19 21.95 -0.23
N GLY A 137 19.20 21.43 -0.91
CA GLY A 137 20.57 21.86 -0.69
C GLY A 137 21.58 20.76 -0.93
N ILE A 138 21.85 20.47 -2.20
CA ILE A 138 23.19 20.05 -2.59
C ILE A 138 24.09 21.22 -2.15
N ILE A 139 24.70 21.11 -0.97
CA ILE A 139 25.86 21.93 -0.64
C ILE A 139 26.98 21.33 -1.49
N LEU A 140 27.11 21.85 -2.71
CA LEU A 140 28.37 21.86 -3.44
C LEU A 140 29.36 22.62 -2.56
N ARG A 141 30.00 21.91 -1.62
CA ARG A 141 31.31 22.33 -1.13
C ARG A 141 32.27 22.04 -2.29
N THR A 142 32.41 23.02 -3.18
CA THR A 142 33.63 23.18 -3.98
C THR A 142 34.81 23.37 -3.03
N PRO A 143 36.01 22.90 -3.43
CA PRO A 143 37.08 22.40 -2.55
C PRO A 143 37.65 23.41 -1.56
#